data_AF-A0A285NQ21-F1
#
_entry.id   AF-A0A285NQ21-F1
#
_cell.length_a   1.000
_cell.length_b   1.000
_cell.length_c   1.000
_cell.angle_alpha   90.00
_cell.angle_beta   90.00
_cell.angle_gamma   90.00
#
_symmetry.space_group_name_H-M   'P 1'
#
loop_
_entity.id
_entity.type
_entity.pdbx_description
1 polymer ?
#
loop_
_entity_poly.entity_id
_entity_poly.type
_entity_poly.pdbx_seq_one_letter_code
_entity_poly.pdbx_strand_id
1 'polypeptide(L)'
;MQDTLKTFYKVITDYTDLRWAKTRDDLISKIIKVLRAFSEGRDIQDVLAERSLSAEVENSLSYLYEFSQKNREELDKLISALGIFVKSPAPCKMTIIRLAEVLLEDRRDTKVRDF
;
A
#
# COMPACT_ATOMS: atom_id res chain seq x y z
N MET A 1 -5.38 -11.79 4.08
CA MET A 1 -5.54 -10.58 4.93
C MET A 1 -4.19 -10.06 5.41
N GLN A 2 -3.26 -10.94 5.81
CA GLN A 2 -1.94 -10.52 6.32
C GLN A 2 -1.12 -9.77 5.26
N ASP A 3 -1.09 -10.27 4.02
CA ASP A 3 -0.32 -9.63 2.94
C ASP A 3 -0.94 -8.31 2.49
N THR A 4 -2.27 -8.20 2.55
CA THR A 4 -2.97 -6.92 2.37
C THR A 4 -2.55 -5.89 3.41
N LEU A 5 -2.55 -6.25 4.69
CA LEU A 5 -2.15 -5.33 5.77
C LEU A 5 -0.67 -4.94 5.65
N LYS A 6 0.21 -5.89 5.32
CA LYS A 6 1.65 -5.61 5.08
C LYS A 6 1.84 -4.65 3.92
N THR A 7 1.18 -4.89 2.80
CA THR A 7 1.30 -4.07 1.59
C THR A 7 0.70 -2.69 1.82
N PHE A 8 -0.45 -2.62 2.49
CA PHE A 8 -1.06 -1.36 2.94
C PHE A 8 -0.09 -0.53 3.78
N TYR A 9 0.47 -1.13 4.84
CA TYR A 9 1.41 -0.47 5.74
C TYR A 9 2.67 -0.01 5.03
N LYS A 10 3.24 -0.85 4.15
CA LYS A 10 4.39 -0.50 3.33
C LYS A 10 4.11 0.71 2.44
N VAL A 11 2.98 0.72 1.70
CA VAL A 11 2.62 1.86 0.84
C VAL A 11 2.45 3.14 1.66
N ILE A 12 1.66 3.13 2.74
CA ILE A 12 1.42 4.37 3.49
C ILE A 12 2.70 4.89 4.16
N THR A 13 3.65 4.02 4.52
CA THR A 13 4.93 4.45 5.12
C THR A 13 5.93 4.92 4.08
N ASP A 14 5.98 4.30 2.89
CA ASP A 14 6.83 4.73 1.77
C ASP A 14 6.49 6.18 1.33
N TYR A 15 5.23 6.62 1.50
CA TYR A 15 4.73 7.93 1.06
C TYR A 15 4.30 8.87 2.19
N THR A 16 4.64 8.55 3.45
CA THR A 16 4.42 9.44 4.60
C THR A 16 5.73 9.73 5.32
N ASP A 17 6.05 11.02 5.44
CA ASP A 17 7.09 11.47 6.36
C ASP A 17 6.55 11.42 7.80
N LEU A 18 6.97 10.39 8.53
CA LEU A 18 6.54 10.14 9.91
C LEU A 18 7.05 11.19 10.90
N ARG A 19 8.15 11.89 10.59
CA ARG A 19 8.71 12.93 11.48
C ARG A 19 7.85 14.18 11.46
N TRP A 20 7.33 14.52 10.29
CA TRP A 20 6.52 15.73 10.09
C TRP A 20 5.02 15.45 9.92
N ALA A 21 4.59 14.19 10.02
CA ALA A 21 3.22 13.76 9.77
C ALA A 21 2.66 14.24 8.41
N LYS A 22 3.52 14.31 7.39
CA LYS A 22 3.18 14.77 6.04
C LYS A 22 3.05 13.59 5.10
N THR A 23 1.88 13.45 4.50
CA THR A 23 1.58 12.35 3.56
C THR A 23 1.48 12.88 2.13
N ARG A 24 2.13 12.20 1.19
CA ARG A 24 1.99 12.44 -0.26
C ARG A 24 0.76 11.70 -0.80
N ASP A 25 -0.42 12.24 -0.48
CA ASP A 25 -1.71 11.65 -0.88
C ASP A 25 -1.86 11.51 -2.41
N ASP A 26 -1.21 12.40 -3.16
CA ASP A 26 -1.12 12.36 -4.62
C ASP A 26 -0.43 11.09 -5.13
N LEU A 27 0.68 10.70 -4.48
CA LEU A 27 1.43 9.49 -4.83
C LEU A 27 0.70 8.23 -4.40
N ILE A 28 0.06 8.22 -3.23
CA ILE A 28 -0.78 7.08 -2.80
C ILE A 28 -1.98 6.91 -3.74
N SER A 29 -2.59 8.01 -4.20
CA SER A 29 -3.65 7.95 -5.22
C SER A 29 -3.13 7.40 -6.55
N LYS A 30 -1.87 7.67 -6.91
CA LYS A 30 -1.20 7.07 -8.07
C LYS A 30 -0.97 5.57 -7.86
N ILE A 31 -0.57 5.13 -6.68
CA ILE A 31 -0.48 3.70 -6.32
C ILE A 31 -1.82 2.98 -6.52
N ILE A 32 -2.93 3.60 -6.13
CA ILE A 32 -4.27 3.02 -6.38
C ILE A 32 -4.51 2.80 -7.87
N LYS A 33 -4.12 3.75 -8.73
CA LYS A 33 -4.26 3.62 -10.19
C LYS A 33 -3.36 2.52 -10.74
N VAL A 34 -2.12 2.41 -10.26
CA VAL A 34 -1.19 1.33 -10.62
C VAL A 34 -1.76 -0.05 -10.25
N LEU A 35 -2.31 -0.20 -9.03
CA LEU A 35 -2.93 -1.45 -8.60
C LEU A 35 -4.13 -1.84 -9.49
N ARG A 36 -4.93 -0.86 -9.93
CA ARG A 36 -6.02 -1.11 -10.90
C ARG A 36 -5.48 -1.53 -12.26
N ALA A 37 -4.46 -0.84 -12.77
CA ALA A 37 -3.79 -1.21 -14.02
C ALA A 37 -3.30 -2.67 -13.99
N PHE A 38 -2.68 -3.10 -12.88
CA PHE A 38 -2.27 -4.49 -12.70
C PHE A 38 -3.46 -5.45 -12.59
N SER A 39 -4.57 -5.04 -11.98
CA SER A 39 -5.80 -5.85 -11.93
C SER A 39 -6.40 -6.14 -13.31
N GLU A 40 -6.21 -5.21 -14.24
CA GLU A 40 -6.62 -5.26 -15.65
C GLU A 40 -5.64 -6.08 -16.52
N GLY A 41 -4.56 -6.61 -15.93
CA GLY A 41 -3.60 -7.48 -16.60
C GLY A 41 -2.39 -6.78 -17.20
N ARG A 42 -2.21 -5.46 -16.97
CA ARG A 42 -0.99 -4.75 -17.37
C ARG A 42 0.21 -5.24 -16.57
N ASP A 43 1.38 -5.29 -17.21
CA ASP A 43 2.62 -5.63 -16.55
C ASP A 43 3.41 -4.39 -16.04
N ILE A 44 4.57 -4.62 -15.45
CA ILE A 44 5.43 -3.53 -14.94
C ILE A 44 5.92 -2.63 -16.09
N GLN A 45 6.23 -3.20 -17.26
CA GLN A 45 6.74 -2.44 -18.41
C GLN A 45 5.66 -1.55 -19.00
N ASP A 46 4.42 -2.05 -19.09
CA ASP A 46 3.25 -1.29 -19.52
C ASP A 46 3.03 -0.06 -18.63
N VAL A 47 3.18 -0.22 -17.30
CA VAL A 47 3.03 0.89 -16.34
C VAL A 47 4.22 1.84 -16.41
N LEU A 48 5.45 1.33 -16.54
CA LEU A 48 6.66 2.16 -16.67
C LEU A 48 6.62 3.05 -17.92
N ALA A 49 6.12 2.51 -19.04
CA ALA A 49 5.94 3.25 -20.29
C ALA A 49 5.00 4.46 -20.14
N GLU A 50 4.06 4.40 -19.19
CA GLU A 50 3.10 5.46 -18.90
C GLU A 50 3.56 6.33 -17.72
N ARG A 51 4.32 7.40 -18.02
CA ARG A 51 4.86 8.34 -17.00
C ARG A 51 3.80 8.92 -16.06
N SER A 52 2.57 9.11 -16.51
CA SER A 52 1.46 9.56 -15.64
C SER A 52 1.14 8.58 -14.50
N LEU A 53 1.43 7.30 -14.68
CA LEU A 53 1.26 6.26 -13.67
C LEU A 53 2.55 5.89 -12.94
N SER A 54 3.70 5.94 -13.60
CA SER A 54 4.96 5.44 -13.03
C SER A 54 5.79 6.48 -12.29
N ALA A 55 5.72 7.76 -12.67
CA ALA A 55 6.61 8.78 -12.12
C ALA A 55 6.51 8.91 -10.58
N GLU A 56 7.66 8.93 -9.90
CA GLU A 56 7.81 9.01 -8.44
C GLU A 56 7.34 7.78 -7.66
N VAL A 57 6.85 6.74 -8.32
CA VAL A 57 6.37 5.49 -7.69
C VAL A 57 7.05 4.24 -8.24
N GLU A 58 8.11 4.41 -9.03
CA GLU A 58 8.82 3.32 -9.73
C GLU A 58 9.33 2.26 -8.75
N ASN A 59 9.85 2.68 -7.60
CA ASN A 59 10.37 1.80 -6.55
C ASN A 59 9.29 0.90 -5.94
N SER A 60 8.02 1.26 -6.06
CA SER A 60 6.91 0.47 -5.53
C SER A 60 6.38 -0.58 -6.52
N LEU A 61 6.64 -0.41 -7.82
CA LEU A 61 5.98 -1.23 -8.86
C LEU A 61 6.23 -2.73 -8.69
N SER A 62 7.45 -3.11 -8.33
CA SER A 62 7.82 -4.53 -8.22
C SER A 62 7.00 -5.25 -7.15
N TYR A 63 6.94 -4.73 -5.92
CA TYR A 63 6.20 -5.39 -4.84
C TYR A 63 4.69 -5.27 -5.02
N LEU A 64 4.20 -4.20 -5.66
CA LEU A 64 2.78 -4.03 -5.96
C LEU A 64 2.31 -5.02 -7.03
N TYR A 65 3.14 -5.25 -8.06
CA TYR A 65 2.86 -6.25 -9.08
C TYR A 65 2.87 -7.65 -8.49
N GLU A 66 3.87 -8.00 -7.68
CA GLU A 66 3.92 -9.28 -7.00
C GLU A 66 2.67 -9.50 -6.13
N PHE A 67 2.26 -8.48 -5.37
CA PHE A 67 1.05 -8.54 -4.57
C PHE A 67 -0.21 -8.76 -5.44
N SER A 68 -0.37 -8.01 -6.54
CA SER A 68 -1.56 -8.12 -7.39
C SER A 68 -1.67 -9.47 -8.09
N GLN A 69 -0.53 -10.10 -8.43
CA GLN A 69 -0.53 -11.45 -9.02
C GLN A 69 -0.88 -12.53 -8.00
N LYS A 70 -0.37 -12.42 -6.75
CA LYS A 70 -0.55 -13.45 -5.72
C LYS A 70 -1.88 -13.34 -4.97
N ASN A 71 -2.43 -12.12 -4.83
CA ASN A 71 -3.56 -11.83 -3.95
C ASN A 71 -4.69 -11.09 -4.67
N ARG A 72 -5.10 -11.56 -5.85
CA ARG A 72 -6.08 -10.88 -6.70
C ARG A 72 -7.41 -10.60 -5.99
N GLU A 73 -7.89 -11.53 -5.18
CA GLU A 73 -9.13 -11.39 -4.39
C GLU A 73 -9.04 -10.36 -3.26
N GLU A 74 -7.82 -10.03 -2.79
CA GLU A 74 -7.62 -9.03 -1.74
C GLU A 74 -7.25 -7.65 -2.28
N LEU A 75 -7.03 -7.54 -3.59
CA LEU A 75 -6.62 -6.30 -4.25
C LEU A 75 -7.64 -5.18 -4.04
N ASP A 76 -8.92 -5.48 -4.15
CA ASP A 76 -10.00 -4.51 -3.91
C ASP A 76 -10.03 -4.03 -2.45
N LYS A 77 -9.69 -4.91 -1.50
CA LYS A 77 -9.58 -4.55 -0.08
C LYS A 77 -8.39 -3.62 0.16
N LEU A 78 -7.25 -3.88 -0.47
CA LEU A 78 -6.08 -2.99 -0.42
C LEU A 78 -6.42 -1.61 -1.01
N ILE A 79 -7.00 -1.58 -2.22
CA ILE A 79 -7.42 -0.34 -2.88
C ILE A 79 -8.39 0.45 -2.02
N SER A 80 -9.37 -0.24 -1.41
CA SER A 80 -10.35 0.39 -0.51
C SER A 80 -9.68 0.97 0.74
N ALA A 81 -8.77 0.22 1.37
CA ALA A 81 -8.04 0.68 2.55
C ALA A 81 -7.18 1.92 2.24
N LEU A 82 -6.45 1.92 1.13
CA LEU A 82 -5.68 3.08 0.66
C LEU A 82 -6.59 4.27 0.36
N GLY A 83 -7.76 4.03 -0.25
CA GLY A 83 -8.76 5.07 -0.51
C GLY A 83 -9.31 5.72 0.76
N ILE A 84 -9.55 4.93 1.82
CA ILE A 84 -9.94 5.44 3.14
C ILE A 84 -8.80 6.26 3.75
N PHE A 85 -7.57 5.74 3.69
CA PHE A 85 -6.40 6.42 4.23
C PHE A 85 -6.20 7.80 3.61
N VAL A 86 -6.20 7.91 2.27
CA VAL A 86 -6.04 9.20 1.55
C VAL A 86 -7.09 10.22 1.98
N LYS A 87 -8.35 9.80 2.13
CA LYS A 87 -9.48 10.68 2.53
C LYS A 87 -9.47 11.04 4.01
N SER A 88 -8.66 10.38 4.82
CA SER A 88 -8.64 10.60 6.27
C SER A 88 -7.93 11.92 6.61
N PRO A 89 -8.38 12.66 7.63
CA PRO A 89 -7.66 13.83 8.14
C PRO A 89 -6.25 13.46 8.63
N ALA A 90 -5.32 14.43 8.59
CA ALA A 90 -3.92 14.20 8.98
C ALA A 90 -3.74 13.55 10.37
N PRO A 91 -4.47 13.97 11.44
CA PRO A 91 -4.38 13.29 12.73
C PRO A 91 -4.79 11.81 12.68
N CYS A 92 -5.84 11.50 11.90
CA CYS A 92 -6.34 10.14 11.74
C CYS A 92 -5.35 9.25 10.99
N LYS A 93 -4.65 9.78 9.97
CA LYS A 93 -3.64 9.03 9.20
C LYS A 93 -2.53 8.50 10.09
N MET A 94 -2.00 9.33 10.99
CA MET A 94 -0.97 8.89 11.93
C MET A 94 -1.47 7.79 12.87
N THR A 95 -2.71 7.90 13.35
CA THR A 95 -3.35 6.85 14.15
C THR A 95 -3.51 5.55 13.35
N ILE A 96 -3.91 5.64 12.08
CA ILE A 96 -4.05 4.47 11.19
C ILE A 96 -2.69 3.78 10.97
N ILE A 97 -1.61 4.55 10.74
CA ILE A 97 -0.26 4.00 10.59
C ILE A 97 0.15 3.22 11.84
N ARG A 98 -0.02 3.81 13.03
CA ARG A 98 0.31 3.16 14.31
C ARG A 98 -0.53 1.91 14.56
N LEU A 99 -1.83 1.95 14.27
CA LEU A 99 -2.69 0.78 14.39
C LEU A 99 -2.23 -0.35 13.45
N ALA A 100 -1.90 -0.03 12.21
CA ALA A 100 -1.41 -1.01 11.25
C ALA A 100 -0.06 -1.62 11.70
N GLU A 101 0.83 -0.81 12.28
CA GLU A 101 2.09 -1.26 12.90
C GLU A 101 1.85 -2.26 14.04
N VAL A 102 1.02 -1.88 15.03
CA VAL A 102 0.67 -2.75 16.17
C VAL A 102 0.05 -4.07 15.70
N LEU A 103 -0.88 -4.04 14.75
CA LEU A 103 -1.51 -5.24 14.20
C LEU A 103 -0.53 -6.14 13.44
N LEU A 104 0.54 -5.58 12.87
CA LEU A 104 1.61 -6.34 12.22
C LEU A 104 2.62 -6.92 13.22
N GLU A 105 2.82 -6.27 14.36
CA GLU A 105 3.68 -6.75 15.45
C GLU A 105 3.01 -7.87 16.25
N ASP A 106 1.77 -7.68 16.68
CA ASP A 106 1.00 -8.68 17.44
C ASP A 106 0.91 -10.04 16.70
N ARG A 107 0.74 -9.98 15.37
CA ARG A 107 0.74 -11.16 14.50
C ARG A 107 2.11 -11.80 14.30
N ARG A 108 3.20 -11.05 14.47
CA ARG A 108 4.56 -11.62 14.45
C ARG A 108 4.80 -12.40 15.75
N ASP A 109 4.38 -11.85 16.88
CA ASP A 109 4.55 -12.49 18.19
C ASP A 109 3.70 -13.74 18.37
N THR A 110 2.49 -13.77 17.76
CA THR A 110 1.66 -14.99 17.78
C THR A 110 2.36 -16.16 17.08
N LYS A 111 3.04 -15.93 15.95
CA LYS A 111 3.78 -16.99 15.23
C LYS A 111 5.01 -17.52 15.97
N VAL A 112 5.57 -16.74 16.91
CA VAL A 112 6.75 -17.14 17.68
C VAL A 112 6.37 -18.00 18.89
N ARG A 113 5.12 -17.91 19.36
CA ARG A 113 4.64 -18.63 20.56
C ARG A 113 4.07 -20.02 20.29
N ASP A 114 3.92 -20.41 19.03
CA ASP A 114 3.36 -21.71 18.61
C ASP A 114 4.45 -22.80 18.39
N PHE A 115 5.61 -22.71 19.05
CA PHE A 115 6.70 -23.70 18.98
C PHE A 115 7.02 -24.32 20.35
#